data_AF-A0A1S3CVH1-F1
#
_entry.id   AF-A0A1S3CVH1-F1
#
_cell.length_a   1.000
_cell.length_b   1.000
_cell.length_c   1.000
_cell.angle_alpha   90.00
_cell.angle_beta   90.00
_cell.angle_gamma   90.00
#
_symmetry.space_group_name_H-M   'P 1'
#
loop_
_entity.id
_entity.type
_entity.pdbx_description
1 polymer ?
#
loop_
_entity_poly.entity_id
_entity_poly.type
_entity_poly.pdbx_seq_one_letter_code
_entity_poly.pdbx_strand_id
1 'polypeptide(L)'
;MIRWSRTIWLGSFLALLLIAVSSVDGKKQVTPEPSPVKSTKLKESEPEIEEVTAKQLERVLNEKDFVAVFWYTRSCLTCDKVLAELEKIDDDTDIFGVDFVKINDKRLAKHYGIKNFPALTYFREKEPIIYDGDLMDEENVLDFLTSLEAMDLPDRIEEVNAKILNKIVEDTEFVAVLFCPDDKSCAPPHQNKPNCKRCSKALQELENIDDEADQLGIGFVKISDESLAEEYNLGELPKLVYYRHQIPIIYESEFLTEGGSVHVS
;
A
#
# COMPACT_ATOMS: atom_id res chain seq x y z
N MET A 1 62.17 -5.05 18.63
CA MET A 1 60.91 -4.43 18.20
C MET A 1 61.23 -3.43 17.08
N ILE A 2 60.41 -3.38 16.02
CA ILE A 2 60.36 -2.43 14.87
C ILE A 2 61.20 -2.77 13.60
N ARG A 3 60.49 -3.04 12.48
CA ARG A 3 60.50 -2.40 11.11
C ARG A 3 59.88 -3.37 10.07
N TRP A 4 58.72 -3.05 9.48
CA TRP A 4 58.44 -2.47 8.14
C TRP A 4 58.49 -3.41 6.89
N SER A 5 57.30 -3.71 6.35
CA SER A 5 56.79 -3.58 4.95
C SER A 5 57.30 -4.39 3.72
N ARG A 6 56.32 -4.73 2.84
CA ARG A 6 56.27 -4.92 1.34
C ARG A 6 56.32 -6.33 0.69
N THR A 7 55.19 -6.68 0.04
CA THR A 7 54.92 -7.29 -1.31
C THR A 7 55.89 -8.28 -1.99
N ILE A 8 55.35 -9.33 -2.65
CA ILE A 8 55.40 -9.61 -4.12
C ILE A 8 54.83 -11.02 -4.46
N TRP A 9 54.08 -11.09 -5.58
CA TRP A 9 53.52 -12.24 -6.31
C TRP A 9 54.57 -13.20 -6.91
N LEU A 10 54.18 -14.45 -7.24
CA LEU A 10 54.44 -15.15 -8.52
C LEU A 10 54.08 -16.65 -8.43
N GLY A 11 53.44 -17.19 -9.48
CA GLY A 11 53.25 -18.63 -9.63
C GLY A 11 52.50 -19.02 -10.91
N SER A 12 53.23 -19.06 -12.03
CA SER A 12 52.83 -19.71 -13.30
C SER A 12 53.64 -21.00 -13.47
N PHE A 13 53.43 -21.74 -14.58
CA PHE A 13 54.03 -23.03 -15.02
C PHE A 13 53.21 -24.29 -14.66
N LEU A 14 52.99 -25.29 -15.52
CA LEU A 14 53.28 -25.55 -16.93
C LEU A 14 52.51 -26.84 -17.32
N ALA A 15 52.15 -26.98 -18.60
CA ALA A 15 51.49 -28.15 -19.20
C ALA A 15 52.45 -29.29 -19.59
N LEU A 16 51.93 -30.54 -19.67
CA LEU A 16 52.05 -31.58 -20.74
C LEU A 16 51.75 -32.99 -20.14
N LEU A 17 50.74 -33.74 -20.61
CA LEU A 17 50.73 -34.79 -21.67
C LEU A 17 51.82 -35.87 -21.50
N LEU A 18 51.63 -37.20 -21.45
CA LEU A 18 50.75 -38.21 -22.08
C LEU A 18 50.85 -39.53 -21.28
N ILE A 19 49.94 -40.50 -21.45
CA ILE A 19 50.23 -41.93 -21.76
C ILE A 19 48.91 -42.71 -22.01
N ALA A 20 49.08 -43.79 -22.78
CA ALA A 20 48.19 -44.52 -23.67
C ALA A 20 47.15 -45.50 -23.09
N VAL A 21 46.35 -45.98 -24.04
CA VAL A 21 45.22 -46.92 -24.10
C VAL A 21 45.50 -48.35 -23.59
N SER A 22 44.48 -49.00 -23.00
CA SER A 22 44.16 -50.42 -23.25
C SER A 22 42.74 -50.80 -22.80
N SER A 23 42.07 -51.60 -23.63
CA SER A 23 40.69 -52.12 -23.54
C SER A 23 40.56 -53.31 -22.58
N VAL A 24 39.34 -53.63 -22.08
CA VAL A 24 38.73 -54.99 -21.95
C VAL A 24 37.36 -54.96 -21.21
N ASP A 25 36.51 -55.89 -21.66
CA ASP A 25 35.09 -56.21 -21.46
C ASP A 25 34.38 -56.12 -20.09
N GLY A 26 33.13 -55.62 -20.14
CA GLY A 26 31.93 -56.41 -19.77
C GLY A 26 31.49 -56.51 -18.30
N LYS A 27 30.56 -55.63 -17.86
CA LYS A 27 29.20 -56.02 -17.36
C LYS A 27 28.40 -54.81 -16.86
N LYS A 28 27.16 -54.74 -17.36
CA LYS A 28 26.01 -53.92 -16.96
C LYS A 28 25.97 -53.49 -15.48
N GLN A 29 25.89 -52.18 -15.25
CA GLN A 29 25.10 -51.60 -14.15
C GLN A 29 24.45 -50.29 -14.62
N VAL A 30 23.17 -50.19 -14.31
CA VAL A 30 22.23 -49.16 -14.74
C VAL A 30 22.45 -47.89 -13.92
N THR A 31 22.70 -46.77 -14.59
CA THR A 31 22.50 -45.41 -14.07
C THR A 31 21.36 -44.76 -14.87
N PRO A 32 20.39 -44.09 -14.21
CA PRO A 32 19.32 -43.42 -14.94
C PRO A 32 19.89 -42.18 -15.68
N GLU A 33 19.61 -42.08 -16.98
CA GLU A 33 19.82 -40.87 -17.76
C GLU A 33 19.05 -39.68 -17.15
N PRO A 34 19.64 -38.48 -17.06
CA PRO A 34 18.88 -37.29 -16.77
C PRO A 34 17.95 -36.98 -17.96
N SER A 35 16.65 -37.02 -17.69
CA SER A 35 15.58 -36.63 -18.61
C SER A 35 15.71 -35.16 -19.03
N PRO A 36 15.19 -34.76 -20.21
CA PRO A 36 15.41 -33.43 -20.76
C PRO A 36 14.77 -32.38 -19.86
N VAL A 37 15.55 -31.36 -19.52
CA VAL A 37 15.10 -30.17 -18.78
C VAL A 37 14.02 -29.49 -19.62
N LYS A 38 12.76 -29.62 -19.21
CA LYS A 38 11.71 -28.69 -19.63
C LYS A 38 12.07 -27.34 -19.06
N SER A 39 12.53 -26.45 -19.92
CA SER A 39 12.55 -25.01 -19.67
C SER A 39 11.13 -24.59 -19.32
N THR A 40 10.89 -24.41 -18.02
CA THR A 40 9.74 -23.66 -17.52
C THR A 40 9.89 -22.25 -18.05
N LYS A 41 9.18 -21.99 -19.14
CA LYS A 41 8.84 -20.65 -19.60
C LYS A 41 8.10 -20.02 -18.42
N LEU A 42 8.76 -19.12 -17.69
CA LEU A 42 8.09 -18.23 -16.75
C LEU A 42 7.09 -17.45 -17.60
N LYS A 43 5.81 -17.78 -17.42
CA LYS A 43 4.73 -16.96 -17.92
C LYS A 43 4.70 -15.81 -16.91
N GLU A 44 5.27 -14.66 -17.26
CA GLU A 44 4.76 -13.41 -16.72
C GLU A 44 3.28 -13.43 -17.08
N SER A 45 2.43 -13.79 -16.12
CA SER A 45 1.01 -13.46 -16.21
C SER A 45 0.97 -11.95 -16.17
N GLU A 46 0.36 -11.34 -17.18
CA GLU A 46 -0.06 -9.95 -17.08
C GLU A 46 -0.83 -9.80 -15.75
N PRO A 47 -0.58 -8.72 -14.98
CA PRO A 47 -1.39 -8.44 -13.80
C PRO A 47 -2.86 -8.49 -14.24
N GLU A 48 -3.65 -9.29 -13.53
CA GLU A 48 -5.07 -9.48 -13.83
C GLU A 48 -5.83 -9.30 -12.52
N ILE A 49 -6.80 -8.39 -12.51
CA ILE A 49 -7.70 -8.12 -11.38
C ILE A 49 -8.34 -9.44 -10.94
N GLU A 50 -8.17 -9.81 -9.67
CA GLU A 50 -8.56 -11.12 -9.16
C GLU A 50 -10.10 -11.26 -9.07
N GLU A 51 -10.64 -12.38 -9.56
CA GLU A 51 -12.05 -12.71 -9.36
C GLU A 51 -12.30 -13.33 -7.97
N VAL A 52 -13.16 -12.69 -7.18
CA VAL A 52 -13.50 -13.12 -5.82
C VAL A 52 -14.95 -13.58 -5.70
N THR A 53 -15.17 -14.58 -4.85
CA THR A 53 -16.52 -14.94 -4.37
C THR A 53 -16.97 -14.00 -3.26
N ALA A 54 -18.27 -13.96 -2.95
CA ALA A 54 -18.81 -13.18 -1.83
C ALA A 54 -18.07 -13.42 -0.49
N LYS A 55 -17.68 -14.67 -0.23
CA LYS A 55 -16.93 -15.04 0.99
C LYS A 55 -15.47 -14.57 0.95
N GLN A 56 -14.85 -14.52 -0.23
CA GLN A 56 -13.51 -13.98 -0.40
C GLN A 56 -13.55 -12.46 -0.25
N LEU A 57 -14.52 -11.79 -0.88
CA LEU A 57 -14.69 -10.34 -0.73
C LEU A 57 -14.88 -9.94 0.74
N GLU A 58 -15.72 -10.65 1.49
CA GLU A 58 -15.87 -10.41 2.93
C GLU A 58 -14.54 -10.54 3.70
N ARG A 59 -13.65 -11.45 3.30
CA ARG A 59 -12.33 -11.58 3.93
C ARG A 59 -11.41 -10.42 3.55
N VAL A 60 -11.35 -10.09 2.27
CA VAL A 60 -10.53 -8.97 1.76
C VAL A 60 -10.93 -7.67 2.47
N LEU A 61 -12.22 -7.37 2.57
CA LEU A 61 -12.75 -6.19 3.28
C LEU A 61 -12.50 -6.20 4.81
N ASN A 62 -12.14 -7.34 5.40
CA ASN A 62 -11.77 -7.44 6.81
C ASN A 62 -10.26 -7.38 7.03
N GLU A 63 -9.47 -7.67 6.00
CA GLU A 63 -8.00 -7.71 6.06
C GLU A 63 -7.37 -6.43 5.53
N LYS A 64 -8.05 -5.74 4.61
CA LYS A 64 -7.58 -4.56 3.87
C LYS A 64 -8.52 -3.40 4.09
N ASP A 65 -7.94 -2.21 4.25
CA ASP A 65 -8.69 -0.98 4.54
C ASP A 65 -9.18 -0.28 3.26
N PHE A 66 -8.49 -0.49 2.14
CA PHE A 66 -8.80 0.12 0.83
C PHE A 66 -8.98 -0.95 -0.24
N VAL A 67 -10.20 -1.09 -0.77
CA VAL A 67 -10.52 -2.13 -1.75
C VAL A 67 -11.41 -1.59 -2.85
N ALA A 68 -10.95 -1.64 -4.09
CA ALA A 68 -11.74 -1.35 -5.27
C ALA A 68 -12.42 -2.63 -5.77
N VAL A 69 -13.75 -2.59 -5.91
CA VAL A 69 -14.57 -3.75 -6.31
C VAL A 69 -15.27 -3.45 -7.62
N PHE A 70 -14.85 -4.13 -8.69
CA PHE A 70 -15.51 -4.10 -9.98
C PHE A 70 -16.66 -5.11 -10.05
N TRP A 71 -17.88 -4.60 -10.21
CA TRP A 71 -19.10 -5.39 -10.30
C TRP A 71 -19.47 -5.60 -11.76
N TYR A 72 -19.56 -6.86 -12.16
CA TYR A 72 -19.84 -7.23 -13.54
C TYR A 72 -20.89 -8.34 -13.64
N THR A 73 -21.42 -8.55 -14.85
CA THR A 73 -22.34 -9.67 -15.12
C THR A 73 -22.02 -10.30 -16.46
N ARG A 74 -22.31 -11.60 -16.63
CA ARG A 74 -22.08 -12.31 -17.91
C ARG A 74 -22.93 -11.79 -19.07
N SER A 75 -24.01 -11.07 -18.77
CA SER A 75 -24.92 -10.48 -19.77
C SER A 75 -24.56 -9.04 -20.14
N CYS A 76 -23.50 -8.49 -19.54
CA CYS A 76 -23.07 -7.11 -19.72
C CYS A 76 -22.20 -6.99 -20.98
N LEU A 77 -22.63 -6.16 -21.93
CA LEU A 77 -21.94 -6.01 -23.21
C LEU A 77 -20.68 -5.13 -23.14
N THR A 78 -20.61 -4.26 -22.14
CA THR A 78 -19.52 -3.29 -21.96
C THR A 78 -18.54 -3.69 -20.86
N CYS A 79 -18.86 -4.71 -20.05
CA CYS A 79 -18.03 -5.08 -18.91
C CYS A 79 -16.64 -5.56 -19.30
N ASP A 80 -16.50 -6.28 -20.42
CA ASP A 80 -15.19 -6.73 -20.90
C ASP A 80 -14.30 -5.55 -21.34
N LYS A 81 -14.91 -4.49 -21.88
CA LYS A 81 -14.18 -3.28 -22.29
C LYS A 81 -13.75 -2.48 -21.06
N VAL A 82 -14.69 -2.22 -20.16
CA VAL A 82 -14.39 -1.52 -18.91
C VAL A 82 -13.34 -2.28 -18.11
N LEU A 83 -13.45 -3.61 -18.00
CA LEU A 83 -12.43 -4.42 -17.34
C LEU A 83 -11.06 -4.17 -17.98
N ALA A 84 -10.95 -4.18 -19.31
CA ALA A 84 -9.68 -3.92 -19.98
C ALA A 84 -9.10 -2.52 -19.69
N GLU A 85 -9.94 -1.50 -19.45
CA GLU A 85 -9.47 -0.18 -19.01
C GLU A 85 -8.99 -0.21 -17.54
N LEU A 86 -9.74 -0.86 -16.65
CA LEU A 86 -9.41 -0.98 -15.23
C LEU A 86 -8.13 -1.80 -14.99
N GLU A 87 -7.89 -2.84 -15.79
CA GLU A 87 -6.67 -3.66 -15.74
C GLU A 87 -5.40 -2.85 -16.05
N LYS A 88 -5.52 -1.68 -16.71
CA LYS A 88 -4.37 -0.80 -16.98
C LYS A 88 -3.90 -0.02 -15.76
N ILE A 89 -4.74 0.13 -14.74
CA ILE A 89 -4.46 0.90 -13.52
C ILE A 89 -4.32 -0.01 -12.30
N ASP A 90 -4.46 -1.33 -12.45
CA ASP A 90 -4.39 -2.30 -11.34
C ASP A 90 -3.07 -2.20 -10.58
N ASP A 91 -1.95 -2.15 -11.31
CA ASP A 91 -0.61 -2.01 -10.75
C ASP A 91 -0.41 -0.63 -10.08
N ASP A 92 -0.92 0.44 -10.67
CA ASP A 92 -0.92 1.77 -10.06
C ASP A 92 -1.74 1.77 -8.76
N THR A 93 -2.93 1.18 -8.74
CA THR A 93 -3.77 1.10 -7.54
C THR A 93 -3.12 0.26 -6.42
N ASP A 94 -2.47 -0.86 -6.76
CA ASP A 94 -1.71 -1.67 -5.80
C ASP A 94 -0.50 -0.88 -5.25
N ILE A 95 0.15 -0.06 -6.10
CA ILE A 95 1.16 0.88 -5.64
C ILE A 95 0.56 1.78 -4.57
N PHE A 96 -0.61 2.38 -4.76
CA PHE A 96 -1.28 3.20 -3.74
C PHE A 96 -1.89 2.42 -2.58
N GLY A 97 -1.75 1.09 -2.53
CA GLY A 97 -2.24 0.24 -1.45
C GLY A 97 -3.74 0.00 -1.50
N VAL A 98 -4.35 0.15 -2.68
CA VAL A 98 -5.75 -0.17 -2.96
C VAL A 98 -5.80 -1.54 -3.63
N ASP A 99 -6.39 -2.53 -2.96
CA ASP A 99 -6.57 -3.86 -3.56
C ASP A 99 -7.71 -3.83 -4.58
N PHE A 100 -7.44 -4.21 -5.83
CA PHE A 100 -8.47 -4.28 -6.88
C PHE A 100 -8.98 -5.72 -7.07
N VAL A 101 -10.28 -5.93 -6.95
CA VAL A 101 -10.94 -7.22 -7.19
C VAL A 101 -12.17 -7.09 -8.09
N LYS A 102 -12.53 -8.17 -8.78
CA LYS A 102 -13.76 -8.26 -9.58
C LYS A 102 -14.71 -9.32 -9.04
N ILE A 103 -16.02 -9.07 -9.14
CA ILE A 103 -17.04 -9.98 -8.64
C ILE A 103 -18.29 -10.05 -9.53
N ASN A 104 -18.82 -11.26 -9.67
CA ASN A 104 -20.05 -11.57 -10.40
C ASN A 104 -21.13 -12.12 -9.48
N ASP A 105 -21.59 -11.30 -8.54
CA ASP A 105 -22.68 -11.66 -7.63
C ASP A 105 -23.77 -10.58 -7.65
N LYS A 106 -24.80 -10.80 -8.49
CA LYS A 106 -25.94 -9.88 -8.61
C LYS A 106 -26.72 -9.70 -7.30
N ARG A 107 -26.70 -10.69 -6.41
CA ARG A 107 -27.44 -10.60 -5.14
C ARG A 107 -26.69 -9.71 -4.16
N LEU A 108 -25.37 -9.88 -4.08
CA LEU A 108 -24.51 -9.05 -3.25
C LEU A 108 -24.43 -7.61 -3.77
N ALA A 109 -24.28 -7.41 -5.08
CA ALA A 109 -24.31 -6.10 -5.72
C ALA A 109 -25.57 -5.30 -5.31
N LYS A 110 -26.73 -5.95 -5.35
CA LYS A 110 -28.00 -5.35 -4.94
C LYS A 110 -28.03 -4.97 -3.45
N HIS A 111 -27.34 -5.72 -2.58
CA HIS A 111 -27.23 -5.40 -1.16
C HIS A 111 -26.47 -4.09 -0.94
N TYR A 112 -25.42 -3.85 -1.72
CA TYR A 112 -24.67 -2.59 -1.77
C TYR A 112 -25.33 -1.50 -2.64
N GLY A 113 -26.60 -1.66 -3.03
CA GLY A 113 -27.33 -0.64 -3.78
C GLY A 113 -27.08 -0.60 -5.28
N ILE A 114 -26.26 -1.51 -5.82
CA ILE A 114 -25.88 -1.56 -7.23
C ILE A 114 -26.99 -2.21 -8.05
N LYS A 115 -27.52 -1.46 -9.00
CA LYS A 115 -28.62 -1.87 -9.89
C LYS A 115 -28.19 -1.99 -11.36
N ASN A 116 -27.16 -1.26 -11.73
CA ASN A 116 -26.64 -1.18 -13.09
C ASN A 116 -25.25 -1.81 -13.13
N PHE A 117 -24.90 -2.37 -14.28
CA PHE A 117 -23.60 -2.98 -14.53
C PHE A 117 -23.08 -2.51 -15.89
N PRO A 118 -21.76 -2.26 -16.04
CA PRO A 118 -20.72 -2.35 -15.02
C PRO A 118 -20.88 -1.31 -13.90
N ALA A 119 -20.28 -1.57 -12.73
CA ALA A 119 -20.19 -0.61 -11.64
C ALA A 119 -18.88 -0.81 -10.87
N LEU A 120 -18.40 0.26 -10.24
CA LEU A 120 -17.23 0.23 -9.35
C LEU A 120 -17.67 0.71 -7.97
N THR A 121 -17.22 0.01 -6.93
CA THR A 121 -17.38 0.46 -5.55
C THR A 121 -16.01 0.49 -4.89
N TYR A 122 -15.66 1.63 -4.33
CA TYR A 122 -14.49 1.79 -3.50
C TYR A 122 -14.89 1.61 -2.04
N PHE A 123 -14.31 0.64 -1.37
CA PHE A 123 -14.49 0.41 0.06
C PHE A 123 -13.34 1.06 0.81
N ARG A 124 -13.67 2.01 1.68
CA ARG A 124 -12.74 2.63 2.63
C ARG A 124 -13.16 2.25 4.04
N GLU A 125 -12.33 1.49 4.74
CA GLU A 125 -12.61 0.99 6.10
C GLU A 125 -14.00 0.37 6.25
N LYS A 126 -14.43 -0.35 5.19
CA LYS A 126 -15.73 -1.03 5.04
C LYS A 126 -16.90 -0.13 4.63
N GLU A 127 -16.72 1.19 4.54
CA GLU A 127 -17.73 2.09 4.00
C GLU A 127 -17.70 2.09 2.46
N PRO A 128 -18.82 1.78 1.78
CA PRO A 128 -18.88 1.69 0.32
C PRO A 128 -19.19 3.04 -0.35
N ILE A 129 -18.34 3.45 -1.28
CA ILE A 129 -18.55 4.61 -2.15
C ILE A 129 -18.70 4.11 -3.59
N ILE A 130 -19.85 4.39 -4.20
CA ILE A 130 -20.13 3.99 -5.58
C ILE A 130 -19.60 5.08 -6.50
N TYR A 131 -18.71 4.72 -7.43
CA TYR A 131 -18.25 5.63 -8.46
C TYR A 131 -19.36 5.88 -9.48
N ASP A 132 -19.65 7.15 -9.76
CA ASP A 132 -20.72 7.60 -10.64
C ASP A 132 -20.22 8.16 -12.00
N GLY A 133 -18.91 8.25 -12.18
CA GLY A 133 -18.25 8.68 -13.42
C GLY A 133 -18.18 7.61 -14.52
N ASP A 134 -17.43 7.91 -15.59
CA ASP A 134 -17.21 6.98 -16.69
C ASP A 134 -16.12 5.97 -16.34
N LEU A 135 -16.45 4.67 -16.38
CA LEU A 135 -15.51 3.58 -16.13
C LEU A 135 -14.62 3.26 -17.35
N MET A 136 -14.91 3.85 -18.50
CA MET A 136 -14.05 3.77 -19.69
C MET A 136 -12.90 4.78 -19.65
N ASP A 137 -12.88 5.67 -18.65
CA ASP A 137 -11.84 6.67 -18.47
C ASP A 137 -10.97 6.23 -17.29
N GLU A 138 -9.88 5.53 -17.60
CA GLU A 138 -9.01 4.95 -16.57
C GLU A 138 -8.33 6.00 -15.69
N GLU A 139 -8.02 7.18 -16.25
CA GLU A 139 -7.36 8.27 -15.51
C GLU A 139 -8.28 8.82 -14.42
N ASN A 140 -9.55 9.10 -14.76
CA ASN A 140 -10.53 9.57 -13.79
C ASN A 140 -10.84 8.54 -12.69
N VAL A 141 -10.83 7.24 -13.03
CA VAL A 141 -11.01 6.18 -12.02
C VAL A 141 -9.81 6.12 -11.08
N LEU A 142 -8.58 6.17 -11.61
CA LEU A 142 -7.37 6.17 -10.79
C LEU A 142 -7.34 7.38 -9.85
N ASP A 143 -7.66 8.56 -10.36
CA ASP A 143 -7.75 9.77 -9.55
C ASP A 143 -8.81 9.64 -8.45
N PHE A 144 -10.00 9.13 -8.77
CA PHE A 144 -11.01 8.85 -7.76
C PHE A 144 -10.49 7.90 -6.66
N LEU A 145 -9.86 6.78 -7.02
CA LEU A 145 -9.35 5.79 -6.06
C LEU A 145 -8.19 6.31 -5.20
N THR A 146 -7.56 7.41 -5.59
CA THR A 146 -6.34 7.93 -4.95
C THR A 146 -6.48 9.37 -4.43
N SER A 147 -7.64 10.00 -4.63
CA SER A 147 -7.92 11.39 -4.21
C SER A 147 -8.29 11.51 -2.74
N LEU A 148 -7.98 12.66 -2.16
CA LEU A 148 -8.44 13.04 -0.82
C LEU A 148 -9.94 13.14 -0.69
N GLU A 149 -10.62 13.71 -1.68
CA GLU A 149 -12.07 13.91 -1.62
C GLU A 149 -12.81 12.57 -1.56
N ALA A 150 -12.33 11.57 -2.30
CA ALA A 150 -12.83 10.20 -2.19
C ALA A 150 -12.34 9.49 -0.92
N MET A 151 -11.44 10.11 -0.15
CA MET A 151 -10.93 9.67 1.15
C MET A 151 -11.50 10.46 2.33
N ASP A 152 -12.29 11.52 2.12
CA ASP A 152 -12.87 12.37 3.16
C ASP A 152 -14.19 11.76 3.70
N LEU A 153 -14.22 11.40 4.98
CA LEU A 153 -15.35 10.82 5.74
C LEU A 153 -15.81 11.92 6.70
N PRO A 154 -17.09 12.29 6.69
CA PRO A 154 -17.57 13.29 7.63
C PRO A 154 -17.33 12.86 9.08
N ASP A 155 -16.89 13.82 9.90
CA ASP A 155 -16.65 13.70 11.34
C ASP A 155 -15.50 12.76 11.75
N ARG A 156 -14.54 12.45 10.86
CA ARG A 156 -13.39 11.60 11.23
C ARG A 156 -12.16 11.80 10.35
N ILE A 157 -11.01 12.03 10.99
CA ILE A 157 -9.69 12.06 10.35
C ILE A 157 -9.30 10.68 9.80
N GLU A 158 -8.88 10.63 8.54
CA GLU A 158 -8.63 9.37 7.85
C GLU A 158 -7.20 8.90 7.94
N GLU A 159 -7.05 7.59 8.04
CA GLU A 159 -5.75 6.95 7.98
C GLU A 159 -5.32 6.79 6.53
N VAL A 160 -4.08 7.16 6.22
CA VAL A 160 -3.49 7.01 4.88
C VAL A 160 -2.15 6.31 4.97
N ASN A 161 -1.75 5.63 3.90
CA ASN A 161 -0.40 5.11 3.78
C ASN A 161 0.56 6.17 3.22
N ALA A 162 1.87 5.89 3.25
CA ALA A 162 2.90 6.83 2.82
C ALA A 162 2.76 7.30 1.36
N LYS A 163 2.26 6.45 0.46
CA LYS A 163 2.13 6.80 -0.97
C LYS A 163 0.91 7.65 -1.24
N ILE A 164 -0.22 7.32 -0.61
CA ILE A 164 -1.40 8.18 -0.60
C ILE A 164 -1.01 9.54 -0.04
N LEU A 165 -0.29 9.58 1.10
CA LEU A 165 0.20 10.83 1.68
C LEU A 165 1.05 11.65 0.69
N ASN A 166 1.92 11.02 -0.10
CA ASN A 166 2.69 11.75 -1.11
C ASN A 166 1.78 12.41 -2.16
N LYS A 167 0.76 11.70 -2.67
CA LYS A 167 -0.20 12.27 -3.62
C LYS A 167 -0.99 13.43 -3.01
N ILE A 168 -1.46 13.25 -1.76
CA ILE A 168 -2.11 14.30 -0.97
C ILE A 168 -1.27 15.58 -0.91
N VAL A 169 0.01 15.41 -0.56
CA VAL A 169 0.95 16.53 -0.43
C VAL A 169 1.24 17.19 -1.77
N GLU A 170 1.23 16.44 -2.87
CA GLU A 170 1.39 16.96 -4.23
C GLU A 170 0.17 17.76 -4.72
N ASP A 171 -1.03 17.27 -4.42
CA ASP A 171 -2.30 17.81 -4.93
C ASP A 171 -2.89 18.94 -4.08
N THR A 172 -2.46 19.07 -2.82
CA THR A 172 -2.98 20.09 -1.90
C THR A 172 -1.97 21.16 -1.51
N GLU A 173 -2.47 22.38 -1.26
CA GLU A 173 -1.62 23.47 -0.78
C GLU A 173 -1.25 23.31 0.71
N PHE A 174 -2.17 22.72 1.49
CA PHE A 174 -2.08 22.58 2.94
C PHE A 174 -2.68 21.25 3.41
N VAL A 175 -1.91 20.48 4.16
CA VAL A 175 -2.37 19.26 4.83
C VAL A 175 -1.66 19.09 6.17
N ALA A 176 -2.39 18.69 7.20
CA ALA A 176 -1.87 18.38 8.51
C ALA A 176 -1.92 16.87 8.76
N VAL A 177 -0.75 16.29 9.05
CA VAL A 177 -0.54 14.83 9.11
C VAL A 177 -0.18 14.44 10.53
N LEU A 178 -1.04 13.68 11.19
CA LEU A 178 -0.78 13.10 12.51
C LEU A 178 -0.13 11.72 12.36
N PHE A 179 1.16 11.66 12.65
CA PHE A 179 1.88 10.40 12.81
C PHE A 179 1.54 9.78 14.16
N CYS A 180 1.02 8.56 14.14
CA CYS A 180 0.61 7.80 15.32
C CYS A 180 1.22 6.39 15.32
N PRO A 181 1.32 5.74 16.49
CA PRO A 181 1.60 4.31 16.53
C PRO A 181 0.49 3.52 15.81
N ASP A 182 0.84 2.40 15.16
CA ASP A 182 -0.11 1.49 14.53
C ASP A 182 -1.21 1.04 15.51
N ASP A 183 -2.46 1.05 15.07
CA ASP A 183 -3.62 0.69 15.88
C ASP A 183 -3.53 -0.73 16.48
N LYS A 184 -2.95 -1.69 15.76
CA LYS A 184 -2.67 -3.05 16.24
C LYS A 184 -1.65 -3.03 17.38
N SER A 185 -0.67 -2.11 17.34
CA SER A 185 0.30 -1.92 18.42
C SER A 185 -0.33 -1.31 19.68
N CYS A 186 -1.48 -0.63 19.49
CA CYS A 186 -2.33 -0.02 20.51
C CYS A 186 -3.57 -0.87 20.84
N ALA A 187 -3.74 -2.05 20.26
CA ALA A 187 -4.81 -2.98 20.61
C ALA A 187 -4.61 -3.56 22.03
N PRO A 188 -5.67 -4.04 22.70
CA PRO A 188 -5.54 -4.73 24.00
C PRO A 188 -4.48 -5.85 23.96
N PRO A 189 -3.57 -5.94 24.95
CA PRO A 189 -3.52 -5.22 26.23
C PRO A 189 -2.74 -3.89 26.20
N HIS A 190 -2.28 -3.45 25.03
CA HIS A 190 -1.32 -2.34 24.87
C HIS A 190 -1.96 -0.96 24.69
N GLN A 191 -3.29 -0.86 24.62
CA GLN A 191 -4.04 0.41 24.50
C GLN A 191 -3.72 1.46 25.56
N ASN A 192 -3.22 1.04 26.73
CA ASN A 192 -2.92 1.94 27.84
C ASN A 192 -1.51 2.54 27.79
N LYS A 193 -0.68 2.17 26.79
CA LYS A 193 0.65 2.78 26.63
C LYS A 193 0.51 4.31 26.48
N PRO A 194 1.45 5.10 27.03
CA PRO A 194 1.36 6.56 26.98
C PRO A 194 1.23 7.12 25.55
N ASN A 195 1.97 6.59 24.59
CA ASN A 195 1.90 7.00 23.18
C ASN A 195 0.51 6.73 22.55
N CYS A 196 -0.11 5.59 22.84
CA CYS A 196 -1.47 5.27 22.38
C CYS A 196 -2.51 6.24 22.94
N LYS A 197 -2.45 6.53 24.26
CA LYS A 197 -3.36 7.49 24.90
C LYS A 197 -3.18 8.90 24.34
N ARG A 198 -1.93 9.30 24.10
CA ARG A 198 -1.57 10.59 23.52
C ARG A 198 -2.07 10.72 22.08
N CYS A 199 -1.92 9.67 21.26
CA CYS A 199 -2.44 9.66 19.89
C CYS A 199 -3.96 9.79 19.88
N SER A 200 -4.66 8.95 20.65
CA SER A 200 -6.13 9.01 20.74
C SER A 200 -6.63 10.38 21.21
N LYS A 201 -5.94 11.01 22.17
CA LYS A 201 -6.27 12.37 22.61
C LYS A 201 -6.02 13.39 21.49
N ALA A 202 -4.89 13.30 20.79
CA ALA A 202 -4.58 14.22 19.69
C ALA A 202 -5.61 14.11 18.56
N LEU A 203 -5.98 12.89 18.15
CA LEU A 203 -7.04 12.65 17.16
C LEU A 203 -8.34 13.33 17.58
N GLN A 204 -8.80 13.11 18.82
CA GLN A 204 -10.04 13.72 19.31
C GLN A 204 -10.00 15.25 19.29
N GLU A 205 -8.87 15.87 19.63
CA GLU A 205 -8.73 17.33 19.59
C GLU A 205 -8.72 17.86 18.16
N LEU A 206 -8.13 17.12 17.21
CA LEU A 206 -8.11 17.48 15.80
C LEU A 206 -9.50 17.30 15.15
N GLU A 207 -10.22 16.22 15.45
CA GLU A 207 -11.60 16.00 14.98
C GLU A 207 -12.54 17.15 15.40
N ASN A 208 -12.31 17.78 16.57
CA ASN A 208 -13.12 18.93 17.01
C ASN A 208 -12.92 20.20 16.17
N ILE A 209 -11.83 20.30 15.40
CA ILE A 209 -11.47 21.47 14.59
C ILE A 209 -11.47 21.18 13.09
N ASP A 210 -11.71 19.93 12.69
CA ASP A 210 -11.67 19.41 11.32
C ASP A 210 -12.58 20.23 10.39
N ASP A 211 -13.87 20.36 10.76
CA ASP A 211 -14.87 21.16 10.04
C ASP A 211 -14.45 22.62 9.79
N GLU A 212 -13.72 23.24 10.73
CA GLU A 212 -13.24 24.62 10.60
C GLU A 212 -12.00 24.67 9.69
N ALA A 213 -11.12 23.69 9.78
CA ALA A 213 -9.92 23.58 8.96
C ALA A 213 -10.24 23.29 7.49
N ASP A 214 -11.24 22.45 7.21
CA ASP A 214 -11.70 22.15 5.85
C ASP A 214 -12.25 23.40 5.15
N GLN A 215 -12.98 24.26 5.87
CA GLN A 215 -13.43 25.56 5.35
C GLN A 215 -12.27 26.49 4.98
N LEU A 216 -11.09 26.26 5.56
CA LEU A 216 -9.85 26.98 5.27
C LEU A 216 -8.97 26.25 4.25
N GLY A 217 -9.41 25.10 3.74
CA GLY A 217 -8.68 24.28 2.77
C GLY A 217 -7.48 23.55 3.37
N ILE A 218 -7.56 23.16 4.65
CA ILE A 218 -6.53 22.37 5.33
C ILE A 218 -7.13 21.01 5.66
N GLY A 219 -6.72 19.97 4.93
CA GLY A 219 -7.13 18.59 5.26
C GLY A 219 -6.33 18.03 6.44
N PHE A 220 -6.97 17.21 7.26
CA PHE A 220 -6.30 16.40 8.28
C PHE A 220 -6.22 14.94 7.87
N VAL A 221 -5.06 14.31 8.06
CA VAL A 221 -4.91 12.86 7.87
C VAL A 221 -4.05 12.27 8.99
N LYS A 222 -4.25 10.98 9.26
CA LYS A 222 -3.48 10.14 10.17
C LYS A 222 -2.58 9.21 9.35
N ILE A 223 -1.39 8.89 9.86
CA ILE A 223 -0.54 7.85 9.30
C ILE A 223 0.13 7.05 10.41
N SER A 224 0.24 5.73 10.21
CA SER A 224 0.89 4.79 11.14
C SER A 224 2.20 4.19 10.63
N ASP A 225 2.77 4.77 9.58
CA ASP A 225 4.02 4.31 8.96
C ASP A 225 5.26 4.69 9.81
N GLU A 226 5.75 3.72 10.58
CA GLU A 226 6.94 3.88 11.42
C GLU A 226 8.21 4.13 10.59
N SER A 227 8.30 3.60 9.38
CA SER A 227 9.49 3.79 8.52
C SER A 227 9.59 5.23 8.03
N LEU A 228 8.46 5.81 7.62
CA LEU A 228 8.38 7.22 7.23
C LEU A 228 8.63 8.15 8.44
N ALA A 229 8.13 7.77 9.61
CA ALA A 229 8.39 8.52 10.84
C ALA A 229 9.90 8.55 11.21
N GLU A 230 10.61 7.43 10.99
CA GLU A 230 12.06 7.35 11.15
C GLU A 230 12.81 8.18 10.10
N GLU A 231 12.39 8.16 8.83
CA GLU A 231 12.97 8.97 7.75
C GLU A 231 12.93 10.48 8.08
N TYR A 232 11.79 10.95 8.59
CA TYR A 232 11.63 12.33 9.04
C TYR A 232 12.24 12.61 10.42
N ASN A 233 12.85 11.62 11.07
CA ASN A 233 13.44 11.73 12.40
C ASN A 233 12.45 12.28 13.45
N LEU A 234 11.19 11.84 13.38
CA LEU A 234 10.11 12.37 14.24
C LEU A 234 10.27 12.00 15.71
N GLY A 235 11.02 10.92 16.01
CA GLY A 235 11.25 10.45 17.38
C GLY A 235 10.01 9.78 17.99
N GLU A 236 9.68 10.11 19.25
CA GLU A 236 8.52 9.51 19.92
C GLU A 236 7.19 10.03 19.35
N LEU A 237 6.35 9.09 18.90
CA LEU A 237 4.99 9.35 18.43
C LEU A 237 3.99 9.52 19.62
N PRO A 238 2.88 10.26 19.43
CA PRO A 238 2.42 10.89 18.20
C PRO A 238 3.13 12.21 17.85
N LYS A 239 3.15 12.56 16.56
CA LYS A 239 3.72 13.82 16.04
C LYS A 239 2.83 14.41 14.95
N LEU A 240 2.60 15.72 15.00
CA LEU A 240 1.87 16.43 13.95
C LEU A 240 2.88 17.09 13.00
N VAL A 241 2.72 16.85 11.70
CA VAL A 241 3.52 17.44 10.64
C VAL A 241 2.59 18.21 9.72
N TYR A 242 2.82 19.51 9.58
CA TYR A 242 2.03 20.36 8.69
C TYR A 242 2.78 20.58 7.39
N TYR A 243 2.21 20.16 6.27
CA TYR A 243 2.74 20.45 4.95
C TYR A 243 2.17 21.76 4.45
N ARG A 244 3.07 22.65 4.03
CA ARG A 244 2.74 23.89 3.35
C ARG A 244 3.46 23.90 2.01
N HIS A 245 2.70 23.78 0.92
CA HIS A 245 3.26 23.75 -0.44
C HIS A 245 4.38 22.69 -0.54
N GLN A 246 4.07 21.47 -0.12
CA GLN A 246 4.99 20.32 -0.08
C GLN A 246 6.15 20.41 0.94
N ILE A 247 6.28 21.51 1.68
CA ILE A 247 7.32 21.66 2.69
C ILE A 247 6.79 21.16 4.04
N PRO A 248 7.36 20.10 4.63
CA PRO A 248 6.96 19.62 5.95
C PRO A 248 7.48 20.55 7.05
N ILE A 249 6.57 20.97 7.93
CA ILE A 249 6.83 21.72 9.15
C ILE A 249 6.45 20.83 10.32
N ILE A 250 7.46 20.31 11.03
CA ILE A 250 7.25 19.43 12.18
C ILE A 250 6.80 20.29 13.35
N TYR A 251 5.62 19.98 13.89
CA TYR A 251 5.10 20.70 15.05
C TYR A 251 5.70 20.11 16.33
N GLU A 252 6.73 20.78 16.83
CA GLU A 252 7.31 20.51 18.15
C GLU A 252 6.49 21.24 19.21
N SER A 253 5.45 20.61 19.72
CA SER A 253 4.68 21.19 20.81
C SER A 253 4.51 20.26 21.99
N GLU A 254 4.66 20.86 23.15
CA GLU A 254 4.42 20.35 24.50
C GLU A 254 2.98 19.89 24.79
N PHE A 255 2.13 19.62 23.77
CA PHE A 255 0.76 19.10 23.92
C PHE A 255 0.69 17.80 24.76
N LEU A 256 1.84 17.15 24.97
CA LEU A 256 2.00 15.89 25.69
C LEU A 256 2.44 16.06 27.15
N THR A 257 2.66 17.30 27.62
CA THR A 257 2.82 17.63 29.04
C THR A 257 1.58 18.35 29.55
N GLU A 258 1.06 17.87 30.68
CA GLU A 258 -0.14 18.42 31.32
C GLU A 258 -0.01 19.95 31.52
N GLY A 259 -0.80 20.75 30.77
CA GLY A 259 -1.14 22.13 31.15
C GLY A 259 -0.59 23.30 30.31
N GLY A 260 -0.13 23.12 29.08
CA GLY A 260 0.36 24.24 28.24
C GLY A 260 -0.72 24.92 27.39
N SER A 261 -0.99 26.21 27.62
CA SER A 261 -1.84 27.06 26.78
C SER A 261 -1.16 27.42 25.46
N VAL A 262 -1.94 27.45 24.36
CA VAL A 262 -1.47 27.80 23.01
C VAL A 262 -0.97 29.25 22.97
N HIS A 263 0.32 29.43 22.69
CA HIS A 263 0.86 30.68 22.18
C HIS A 263 1.38 30.45 20.77
N VAL A 264 0.66 30.99 19.79
CA VAL A 264 1.16 31.15 18.42
C VAL A 264 2.16 32.30 18.45
N SER A 265 3.41 32.02 18.04
CA SER A 265 4.45 33.04 17.80
C SER A 265 4.51 33.39 16.33
#